data_AF-A0A9P9QHE5-F1
#
_entry.id   AF-A0A9P9QHE5-F1
#
_cell.length_a   1.000
_cell.length_b   1.000
_cell.length_c   1.000
_cell.angle_alpha   90.00
_cell.angle_beta   90.00
_cell.angle_gamma   90.00
#
_symmetry.space_group_name_H-M   'P 1'
#
loop_
_entity.id
_entity.type
_entity.pdbx_description
1 polymer ?
#
loop_
_entity_poly.entity_id
_entity_poly.type
_entity_poly.pdbx_seq_one_letter_code
_entity_poly.pdbx_strand_id
1 'polypeptide(L)'
;MMGRMDDGNLGGICGYAKSKYEERVAEKKQRRSYSEPPSVGHRHGQGKLHKPPQPQSMLERPRNRLRKQFVAPAFAAQPTNLLFVLEYEPYPHLTQPSKVLGVYSTFDAVTLGALQHGAYTFSREGILDGSEYLSPTGRIKIVQTDVQRSGVKVVVPERSHSLDGEHVRLDIPHPQSQEERASKVDGPRRAVYLAVREDVRSASWIGVYEDKSLAWGACLKDKAMCTVAHTLSKEVTNIGDKNMPQVSGRLGGLGRVTWMTQEYQVDGPGH
;
A
#
# COMPACT_ATOMS: atom_id res chain seq x y z
N MET A 1 7.94 -53.63 -43.69
CA MET A 1 9.36 -53.21 -43.76
C MET A 1 9.64 -52.27 -42.61
N MET A 2 10.70 -52.57 -41.84
CA MET A 2 11.17 -51.82 -40.68
C MET A 2 11.98 -50.56 -41.07
N GLY A 3 12.13 -49.65 -40.11
CA GLY A 3 13.15 -48.59 -40.03
C GLY A 3 12.63 -47.47 -39.13
N ARG A 4 12.72 -47.52 -37.79
CA ARG A 4 13.87 -47.37 -36.87
C ARG A 4 14.61 -46.01 -36.96
N MET A 5 14.36 -45.22 -35.90
CA MET A 5 15.20 -44.24 -35.17
C MET A 5 15.78 -43.02 -35.92
N ASP A 6 15.46 -41.83 -35.40
CA ASP A 6 16.47 -41.10 -34.61
C ASP A 6 15.87 -40.09 -33.62
N ASP A 7 16.49 -40.07 -32.45
CA ASP A 7 16.22 -39.24 -31.28
C ASP A 7 16.66 -37.79 -31.53
N GLY A 8 15.67 -36.90 -31.63
CA GLY A 8 15.87 -35.44 -31.65
C GLY A 8 15.69 -34.85 -30.26
N ASN A 9 16.76 -34.93 -29.46
CA ASN A 9 16.90 -34.35 -28.12
C ASN A 9 16.75 -32.81 -28.15
N LEU A 10 15.51 -32.31 -28.05
CA LEU A 10 15.24 -30.88 -27.87
C LEU A 10 15.29 -30.56 -26.37
N GLY A 11 16.49 -30.20 -25.93
CA GLY A 11 16.77 -29.59 -24.63
C GLY A 11 16.02 -28.27 -24.47
N GLY A 12 14.77 -28.36 -24.01
CA GLY A 12 14.01 -27.23 -23.50
C GLY A 12 14.50 -26.84 -22.11
N ILE A 13 14.49 -25.54 -21.84
CA ILE A 13 14.98 -24.79 -20.66
C ILE A 13 14.31 -25.23 -19.33
N CYS A 14 13.47 -26.26 -19.38
CA CYS A 14 12.76 -26.88 -18.25
C CYS A 14 13.54 -28.05 -17.58
N GLY A 15 14.63 -28.55 -18.18
CA GLY A 15 15.40 -29.68 -17.63
C GLY A 15 16.31 -29.34 -16.43
N TYR A 16 16.73 -28.09 -16.29
CA TYR A 16 17.74 -27.70 -15.29
C TYR A 16 17.20 -27.69 -13.86
N ALA A 17 15.92 -27.33 -13.68
CA ALA A 17 15.27 -27.28 -12.37
C ALA A 17 15.01 -28.68 -11.78
N LYS A 18 14.70 -29.66 -12.65
CA LYS A 18 14.45 -31.05 -12.22
C LYS A 18 15.74 -31.75 -11.78
N SER A 19 16.83 -31.56 -12.54
CA SER A 19 18.15 -32.13 -12.20
C SER A 19 18.67 -31.64 -10.84
N LYS A 20 18.52 -30.34 -10.53
CA LYS A 20 18.95 -29.78 -9.23
C LYS A 20 18.10 -30.24 -8.04
N TYR A 21 16.83 -30.61 -8.26
CA TYR A 21 15.98 -31.15 -7.20
C TYR A 21 16.32 -32.61 -6.88
N GLU A 22 16.56 -33.44 -7.90
CA GLU A 22 16.95 -34.84 -7.72
C GLU A 22 18.32 -35.00 -7.05
N GLU A 23 19.29 -34.12 -7.37
CA GLU A 23 20.61 -34.06 -6.72
C GLU A 23 20.51 -33.79 -5.20
N ARG A 24 19.65 -32.84 -4.77
CA ARG A 24 19.45 -32.51 -3.34
C ARG A 24 18.70 -33.59 -2.56
N VAL A 25 17.85 -34.37 -3.22
CA VAL A 25 17.12 -35.49 -2.59
C VAL A 25 18.04 -36.69 -2.39
N ALA A 26 18.98 -36.92 -3.31
CA ALA A 26 20.00 -37.97 -3.17
C ALA A 26 20.97 -37.69 -1.99
N GLU A 27 21.44 -36.45 -1.85
CA GLU A 27 22.36 -36.07 -0.75
C GLU A 27 21.72 -36.21 0.65
N LYS A 28 20.40 -36.00 0.77
CA LYS A 28 19.70 -36.16 2.06
C LYS A 28 19.45 -37.63 2.44
N LYS A 29 19.41 -38.56 1.49
CA LYS A 29 19.25 -39.99 1.77
C LYS A 29 20.55 -40.67 2.24
N GLN A 30 21.71 -40.08 1.95
CA GLN A 30 23.01 -40.71 2.24
C GLN A 30 23.54 -40.48 3.66
N ARG A 31 22.86 -39.66 4.49
CA ARG A 31 23.27 -39.36 5.89
C ARG A 31 22.62 -40.22 6.98
N ARG A 32 21.90 -41.29 6.63
CA ARG A 32 21.36 -42.26 7.61
C ARG A 32 21.84 -43.67 7.28
N SER A 33 23.05 -44.02 7.69
CA SER A 33 23.50 -45.41 7.82
C SER A 33 24.76 -45.46 8.68
N TYR A 34 24.85 -46.48 9.55
CA TYR A 34 25.89 -46.78 10.55
C TYR A 34 25.78 -45.93 11.83
N SER A 35 25.49 -46.48 13.01
CA SER A 35 26.07 -47.68 13.63
C SER A 35 25.16 -48.33 14.70
N GLU A 36 25.00 -49.65 14.66
CA GLU A 36 24.77 -50.52 15.83
C GLU A 36 26.08 -51.28 16.15
N PRO A 37 26.32 -51.66 17.41
CA PRO A 37 26.54 -53.09 17.68
C PRO A 37 25.92 -53.59 19.02
N PRO A 38 25.93 -54.93 19.26
CA PRO A 38 24.87 -55.62 19.98
C PRO A 38 25.25 -56.19 21.37
N SER A 39 24.19 -56.45 22.15
CA SER A 39 23.93 -57.67 22.94
C SER A 39 24.50 -57.91 24.36
N VAL A 40 23.55 -58.37 25.19
CA VAL A 40 23.57 -59.27 26.37
C VAL A 40 23.99 -58.73 27.76
N GLY A 41 23.04 -58.82 28.71
CA GLY A 41 23.32 -58.80 30.15
C GLY A 41 22.06 -58.82 31.03
N HIS A 42 21.51 -59.99 31.31
CA HIS A 42 20.58 -60.24 32.42
C HIS A 42 21.23 -59.91 33.78
N ARG A 43 20.48 -59.33 34.73
CA ARG A 43 20.16 -59.94 36.04
C ARG A 43 19.35 -59.00 36.96
N HIS A 44 18.38 -59.60 37.61
CA HIS A 44 17.59 -59.06 38.72
C HIS A 44 18.46 -58.68 39.93
N GLY A 45 18.09 -57.60 40.62
CA GLY A 45 18.58 -57.27 41.94
C GLY A 45 17.61 -56.33 42.65
N GLN A 46 16.73 -56.91 43.49
CA GLN A 46 15.92 -56.17 44.44
C GLN A 46 16.84 -55.60 45.53
N GLY A 47 16.69 -54.31 45.83
CA GLY A 47 17.32 -53.65 46.98
C GLY A 47 16.42 -52.54 47.48
N LYS A 48 15.67 -52.81 48.55
CA LYS A 48 14.82 -51.84 49.24
C LYS A 48 15.68 -50.83 50.00
N LEU A 49 15.19 -49.59 50.00
CA LEU A 49 15.42 -48.50 50.96
C LEU A 49 16.88 -48.15 51.29
N HIS A 50 17.32 -46.96 50.86
CA HIS A 50 17.80 -45.95 51.82
C HIS A 50 17.73 -44.53 51.21
N LYS A 51 16.81 -43.74 51.78
CA LYS A 51 16.70 -42.27 51.88
C LYS A 51 16.52 -41.45 50.58
N PRO A 52 15.48 -40.59 50.48
CA PRO A 52 15.43 -39.55 49.47
C PRO A 52 16.50 -38.47 49.78
N PRO A 53 17.25 -37.96 48.79
CA PRO A 53 18.05 -36.76 49.00
C PRO A 53 17.13 -35.58 49.30
N GLN A 54 17.31 -34.97 50.47
CA GLN A 54 16.59 -33.77 50.89
C GLN A 54 16.89 -32.60 49.93
N PRO A 55 15.88 -31.80 49.55
CA PRO A 55 16.08 -30.63 48.72
C PRO A 55 16.86 -29.58 49.52
N GLN A 56 18.07 -29.25 49.06
CA GLN A 56 18.77 -28.07 49.55
C GLN A 56 18.03 -26.83 49.06
N SER A 57 17.33 -26.18 50.00
CA SER A 57 16.79 -24.85 49.86
C SER A 57 17.93 -23.84 49.72
N MET A 58 18.25 -23.47 48.49
CA MET A 58 18.85 -22.16 48.23
C MET A 58 17.75 -21.23 47.73
N LEU A 59 17.29 -20.39 48.65
CA LEU A 59 16.61 -19.13 48.34
C LEU A 59 17.55 -18.27 47.48
N GLU A 60 17.58 -18.55 46.18
CA GLU A 60 18.15 -17.62 45.22
C GLU A 60 17.15 -16.47 45.06
N ARG A 61 17.33 -15.44 45.88
CA ARG A 61 16.68 -14.15 45.68
C ARG A 61 17.00 -13.69 44.25
N PRO A 62 16.01 -13.53 43.35
CA PRO A 62 16.28 -12.85 42.10
C PRO A 62 16.59 -11.41 42.46
N ARG A 63 17.87 -11.05 42.37
CA ARG A 63 18.30 -9.65 42.46
C ARG A 63 17.65 -8.95 41.28
N ASN A 64 16.58 -8.21 41.58
CA ASN A 64 15.85 -7.37 40.66
C ASN A 64 16.78 -6.23 40.20
N ARG A 65 17.75 -6.55 39.33
CA ARG A 65 18.53 -5.55 38.63
C ARG A 65 17.60 -5.03 37.56
N LEU A 66 17.09 -3.82 37.78
CA LEU A 66 16.44 -2.99 36.78
C LEU A 66 17.37 -2.96 35.56
N ARG A 67 17.17 -3.88 34.62
CA ARG A 67 17.83 -3.81 33.32
C ARG A 67 17.23 -2.57 32.69
N LYS A 68 18.03 -1.51 32.54
CA LYS A 68 17.68 -0.42 31.64
C LYS A 68 17.35 -1.10 30.32
N GLN A 69 16.07 -1.14 29.97
CA GLN A 69 15.67 -1.45 28.61
C GLN A 69 16.43 -0.43 27.78
N PHE A 70 17.41 -0.90 27.03
CA PHE A 70 17.93 -0.13 25.93
C PHE A 70 16.73 -0.02 25.00
N VAL A 71 15.97 1.07 25.14
CA VAL A 71 15.06 1.53 24.12
C VAL A 71 16.00 1.84 22.98
N ALA A 72 16.17 0.86 22.08
CA ALA A 72 16.80 1.14 20.82
C ALA A 72 16.08 2.37 20.27
N PRO A 73 16.80 3.47 19.95
CA PRO A 73 16.15 4.56 19.25
C PRO A 73 15.47 3.89 18.06
N ALA A 74 14.15 4.08 17.94
CA ALA A 74 13.42 3.59 16.80
C ALA A 74 14.24 4.04 15.60
N PHE A 75 14.90 3.09 14.92
CA PHE A 75 15.50 3.38 13.64
C PHE A 75 14.36 4.00 12.88
N ALA A 76 14.47 5.29 12.57
CA ALA A 76 13.49 5.99 11.78
C ALA A 76 13.37 5.13 10.52
N ALA A 77 12.31 4.32 10.48
CA ALA A 77 12.07 3.42 9.38
C ALA A 77 12.08 4.34 8.18
N GLN A 78 13.00 4.09 7.23
CA GLN A 78 13.05 4.91 6.03
C GLN A 78 11.62 4.97 5.52
N PRO A 79 11.04 6.17 5.35
CA PRO A 79 9.63 6.29 5.02
C PRO A 79 9.42 5.48 3.75
N THR A 80 8.67 4.39 3.87
CA THR A 80 8.40 3.50 2.74
C THR A 80 7.83 4.38 1.64
N ASN A 81 8.43 4.28 0.46
CA ASN A 81 7.86 4.94 -0.71
C ASN A 81 6.53 4.30 -1.09
N LEU A 82 6.24 3.14 -0.54
CA LEU A 82 5.04 2.39 -0.77
C LEU A 82 3.94 2.76 0.24
N LEU A 83 2.76 3.07 -0.28
CA LEU A 83 1.52 3.24 0.48
C LEU A 83 0.41 2.37 -0.13
N PHE A 84 -0.68 2.21 0.61
CA PHE A 84 -1.86 1.49 0.16
C PHE A 84 -3.04 2.44 0.08
N VAL A 85 -3.61 2.60 -1.11
CA VAL A 85 -4.79 3.43 -1.36
C VAL A 85 -6.03 2.56 -1.28
N LEU A 86 -7.01 2.97 -0.49
CA LEU A 86 -8.30 2.30 -0.38
C LEU A 86 -9.31 2.98 -1.29
N GLU A 87 -9.74 2.28 -2.33
CA GLU A 87 -10.66 2.79 -3.35
C GLU A 87 -12.02 2.08 -3.25
N TYR A 88 -13.09 2.84 -3.39
CA TYR A 88 -14.46 2.34 -3.48
C TYR A 88 -15.01 2.53 -4.88
N GLU A 89 -15.51 1.44 -5.46
CA GLU A 89 -16.21 1.43 -6.74
C GLU A 89 -17.69 1.06 -6.51
N PRO A 90 -18.64 1.97 -6.80
CA PRO A 90 -20.06 1.73 -6.56
C PRO A 90 -20.65 0.74 -7.57
N TYR A 91 -21.63 -0.05 -7.12
CA TYR A 91 -22.45 -0.91 -7.96
C TYR A 91 -23.84 -0.29 -8.19
N PRO A 92 -24.40 -0.30 -9.42
CA PRO A 92 -23.80 -0.84 -10.65
C PRO A 92 -22.59 -0.04 -11.12
N HIS A 93 -21.61 -0.75 -11.70
CA HIS A 93 -20.35 -0.16 -12.15
C HIS A 93 -20.57 0.94 -13.20
N LEU A 94 -19.67 1.93 -13.25
CA LEU A 94 -19.67 3.04 -14.21
C LEU A 94 -20.90 3.98 -14.12
N THR A 95 -21.67 3.90 -13.05
CA THR A 95 -22.79 4.82 -12.79
C THR A 95 -22.35 6.09 -12.06
N GLN A 96 -21.29 5.98 -11.25
CA GLN A 96 -20.70 7.05 -10.49
C GLN A 96 -19.17 6.84 -10.45
N PRO A 97 -18.39 7.93 -10.36
CA PRO A 97 -16.94 7.84 -10.23
C PRO A 97 -16.53 7.10 -8.94
N SER A 98 -15.41 6.39 -9.01
CA SER A 98 -14.82 5.75 -7.83
C SER A 98 -14.30 6.79 -6.85
N LYS A 99 -14.20 6.41 -5.57
CA LYS A 99 -13.83 7.31 -4.47
C LYS A 99 -12.68 6.73 -3.69
N VAL A 100 -11.69 7.56 -3.35
CA VAL A 100 -10.65 7.17 -2.40
C VAL A 100 -11.18 7.39 -0.98
N LEU A 101 -11.24 6.29 -0.23
CA LEU A 101 -11.71 6.25 1.15
C LEU A 101 -10.59 6.61 2.14
N GLY A 102 -9.34 6.26 1.81
CA GLY A 102 -8.19 6.53 2.65
C GLY A 102 -6.87 6.10 2.04
N VAL A 103 -5.78 6.52 2.68
CA VAL A 103 -4.40 6.13 2.33
C VAL A 103 -3.70 5.64 3.59
N TYR A 104 -3.03 4.51 3.49
CA TYR A 104 -2.49 3.79 4.64
C TYR A 104 -1.03 3.39 4.42
N SER A 105 -0.27 3.30 5.51
CA SER A 105 1.15 2.96 5.48
C SER A 105 1.41 1.46 5.36
N THR A 106 0.50 0.62 5.85
CA THR A 106 0.67 -0.85 5.89
C THR A 106 -0.55 -1.58 5.36
N PHE A 107 -0.34 -2.81 4.89
CA PHE A 107 -1.41 -3.67 4.40
C PHE A 107 -2.45 -4.00 5.50
N ASP A 108 -2.01 -4.19 6.73
CA ASP A 108 -2.90 -4.46 7.87
C ASP A 108 -3.79 -3.24 8.17
N ALA A 109 -3.23 -2.04 8.12
CA ALA A 109 -3.99 -0.80 8.36
C ALA A 109 -5.05 -0.55 7.28
N VAL A 110 -4.71 -0.74 6.01
CA VAL A 110 -5.70 -0.60 4.91
C VAL A 110 -6.76 -1.70 4.96
N THR A 111 -6.40 -2.92 5.36
CA THR A 111 -7.38 -4.01 5.54
C THR A 111 -8.36 -3.68 6.65
N LEU A 112 -7.87 -3.16 7.78
CA LEU A 112 -8.74 -2.67 8.86
C LEU A 112 -9.64 -1.52 8.37
N GLY A 113 -9.09 -0.59 7.59
CA GLY A 113 -9.84 0.48 6.94
C GLY A 113 -10.95 -0.07 6.03
N ALA A 114 -10.66 -1.06 5.20
CA ALA A 114 -11.65 -1.71 4.32
C ALA A 114 -12.83 -2.26 5.14
N LEU A 115 -12.55 -2.95 6.25
CA LEU A 115 -13.57 -3.48 7.16
C LEU A 115 -14.40 -2.35 7.80
N GLN A 116 -13.77 -1.25 8.21
CA GLN A 116 -14.47 -0.06 8.74
C GLN A 116 -15.41 0.56 7.69
N HIS A 117 -15.07 0.47 6.41
CA HIS A 117 -15.90 0.91 5.29
C HIS A 117 -16.90 -0.15 4.79
N GLY A 118 -17.12 -1.22 5.55
CA GLY A 118 -18.17 -2.21 5.27
C GLY A 118 -17.78 -3.31 4.30
N ALA A 119 -16.47 -3.54 4.10
CA ALA A 119 -16.00 -4.78 3.47
C ALA A 119 -16.42 -5.99 4.32
N TYR A 120 -17.03 -6.99 3.69
CA TYR A 120 -17.50 -8.19 4.41
C TYR A 120 -16.97 -9.50 3.82
N THR A 121 -16.74 -9.56 2.50
CA THR A 121 -16.20 -10.76 1.82
C THR A 121 -15.19 -10.34 0.77
N PHE A 122 -14.29 -11.25 0.39
CA PHE A 122 -13.41 -11.07 -0.75
C PHE A 122 -14.17 -11.23 -2.07
N SER A 123 -13.76 -10.49 -3.09
CA SER A 123 -14.19 -10.79 -4.45
C SER A 123 -13.47 -12.04 -4.98
N ARG A 124 -13.84 -12.51 -6.18
CA ARG A 124 -13.18 -13.66 -6.79
C ARG A 124 -11.68 -13.41 -6.99
N GLU A 125 -11.36 -12.18 -7.39
CA GLU A 125 -10.01 -11.69 -7.59
C GLU A 125 -9.29 -11.54 -6.25
N GLY A 126 -9.95 -10.93 -5.27
CA GLY A 126 -9.37 -10.67 -3.94
C GLY A 126 -9.14 -11.90 -3.06
N ILE A 127 -9.73 -13.07 -3.38
CA ILE A 127 -9.48 -14.32 -2.63
C ILE A 127 -7.99 -14.72 -2.67
N LEU A 128 -7.26 -14.35 -3.72
CA LEU A 128 -5.87 -14.78 -3.91
C LEU A 128 -4.86 -13.88 -3.23
N ASP A 129 -5.08 -12.57 -3.24
CA ASP A 129 -4.10 -11.55 -2.84
C ASP A 129 -4.62 -10.59 -1.76
N GLY A 130 -5.90 -10.65 -1.40
CA GLY A 130 -6.54 -9.73 -0.47
C GLY A 130 -6.70 -8.31 -1.01
N SER A 131 -6.55 -8.10 -2.32
CA SER A 131 -6.58 -6.74 -2.90
C SER A 131 -7.99 -6.22 -3.14
N GLU A 132 -9.02 -7.06 -3.10
CA GLU A 132 -10.40 -6.65 -3.39
C GLU A 132 -11.44 -7.30 -2.46
N TYR A 133 -12.32 -6.46 -1.95
CA TYR A 133 -13.44 -6.81 -1.09
C TYR A 133 -14.75 -6.39 -1.74
N LEU A 134 -15.83 -7.06 -1.35
CA LEU A 134 -17.19 -6.70 -1.66
C LEU A 134 -17.81 -5.96 -0.47
N SER A 135 -18.61 -4.94 -0.77
CA SER A 135 -19.49 -4.25 0.17
C SER A 135 -20.95 -4.36 -0.32
N PRO A 136 -21.97 -4.07 0.51
CA PRO A 136 -23.36 -4.18 0.09
C PRO A 136 -23.72 -3.31 -1.13
N THR A 137 -22.97 -2.22 -1.33
CA THR A 137 -23.24 -1.20 -2.34
C THR A 137 -22.21 -1.17 -3.46
N GLY A 138 -21.17 -2.01 -3.42
CA GLY A 138 -20.08 -1.93 -4.37
C GLY A 138 -18.90 -2.83 -4.04
N ARG A 139 -17.72 -2.39 -4.47
CA ARG A 139 -16.44 -3.07 -4.24
C ARG A 139 -15.45 -2.11 -3.61
N ILE A 140 -14.57 -2.65 -2.78
CA ILE A 140 -13.50 -1.92 -2.13
C ILE A 140 -12.18 -2.55 -2.57
N LYS A 141 -11.30 -1.77 -3.18
CA LYS A 141 -10.00 -2.19 -3.70
C LYS A 141 -8.87 -1.60 -2.87
N ILE A 142 -7.83 -2.38 -2.67
CA ILE A 142 -6.58 -2.01 -2.04
C ILE A 142 -5.53 -1.91 -3.14
N VAL A 143 -5.07 -0.69 -3.41
CA VAL A 143 -4.11 -0.40 -4.47
C VAL A 143 -2.78 -0.02 -3.86
N GLN A 144 -1.81 -0.91 -3.99
CA GLN A 144 -0.42 -0.64 -3.62
C GLN A 144 0.18 0.40 -4.57
N THR A 145 0.64 1.53 -4.04
CA THR A 145 1.06 2.70 -4.83
C THR A 145 2.35 3.32 -4.30
N ASP A 146 3.27 3.64 -5.22
CA ASP A 146 4.49 4.38 -4.89
C ASP A 146 4.24 5.89 -4.83
N VAL A 147 4.72 6.52 -3.76
CA VAL A 147 4.70 7.96 -3.53
C VAL A 147 5.79 8.61 -4.38
N GLN A 148 5.35 9.47 -5.28
CA GLN A 148 6.23 10.24 -6.16
C GLN A 148 6.80 11.45 -5.42
N ARG A 149 8.14 11.52 -5.36
CA ARG A 149 8.90 12.63 -4.75
C ARG A 149 9.53 13.58 -5.76
N SER A 150 9.44 13.25 -7.05
CA SER A 150 10.07 14.01 -8.14
C SER A 150 9.07 14.23 -9.27
N GLY A 151 9.26 15.31 -10.01
CA GLY A 151 8.36 15.71 -11.09
C GLY A 151 8.35 17.22 -11.31
N VAL A 152 7.45 17.68 -12.16
CA VAL A 152 7.25 19.10 -12.43
C VAL A 152 6.55 19.71 -11.22
N LYS A 153 7.23 20.62 -10.51
CA LYS A 153 6.61 21.44 -9.47
C LYS A 153 5.97 22.66 -10.12
N VAL A 154 4.69 22.87 -9.87
CA VAL A 154 3.96 24.05 -10.34
C VAL A 154 3.50 24.85 -9.14
N VAL A 155 3.56 26.18 -9.25
CA VAL A 155 3.01 27.08 -8.23
C VAL A 155 1.53 26.76 -8.05
N VAL A 156 1.17 26.44 -6.83
CA VAL A 156 -0.21 26.15 -6.47
C VAL A 156 -0.94 27.48 -6.28
N PRO A 157 -2.08 27.70 -6.95
CA PRO A 157 -2.88 28.89 -6.68
C PRO A 157 -3.44 28.82 -5.25
N GLU A 158 -3.24 29.88 -4.49
CA GLU A 158 -3.71 29.99 -3.11
C GLU A 158 -4.92 30.90 -3.02
N ARG A 159 -5.85 30.50 -2.16
CA ARG A 159 -7.02 31.31 -1.81
C ARG A 159 -6.63 32.43 -0.84
N SER A 160 -7.25 33.60 -0.99
CA SER A 160 -7.24 34.61 0.07
C SER A 160 -8.02 34.09 1.30
N HIS A 161 -7.42 34.22 2.49
CA HIS A 161 -7.99 33.72 3.76
C HIS A 161 -9.37 34.31 4.09
N SER A 162 -9.72 35.45 3.50
CA SER A 162 -11.02 36.10 3.66
C SER A 162 -12.22 35.32 3.11
N LEU A 163 -11.97 34.22 2.37
CA LEU A 163 -13.01 33.51 1.66
C LEU A 163 -13.19 32.05 2.10
N ASP A 164 -12.43 31.51 3.06
CA ASP A 164 -12.43 30.07 3.40
C ASP A 164 -13.84 29.42 3.41
N GLY A 165 -14.06 28.44 2.52
CA GLY A 165 -15.29 27.64 2.43
C GLY A 165 -16.08 27.73 1.11
N GLU A 166 -15.89 28.76 0.29
CA GLU A 166 -16.61 28.91 -1.02
C GLU A 166 -15.77 28.41 -2.23
N HIS A 167 -16.33 28.27 -3.43
CA HIS A 167 -15.50 28.02 -4.62
C HIS A 167 -14.97 29.34 -5.21
N VAL A 168 -13.63 29.50 -5.27
CA VAL A 168 -13.00 30.71 -5.84
C VAL A 168 -12.58 30.48 -7.28
N ARG A 169 -13.05 31.36 -8.16
CA ARG A 169 -12.70 31.41 -9.58
C ARG A 169 -11.42 32.22 -9.79
N LEU A 170 -10.37 31.58 -10.29
CA LEU A 170 -9.06 32.25 -10.43
C LEU A 170 -8.96 33.19 -11.64
N ASP A 171 -9.94 33.12 -12.55
CA ASP A 171 -10.04 34.00 -13.71
C ASP A 171 -10.55 35.41 -13.37
N ILE A 172 -11.00 35.63 -12.14
CA ILE A 172 -11.42 36.94 -11.63
C ILE A 172 -10.32 37.42 -10.67
N PRO A 173 -9.81 38.66 -10.79
CA PRO A 173 -8.83 39.18 -9.86
C PRO A 173 -9.44 39.33 -8.46
N HIS A 174 -8.82 38.71 -7.46
CA HIS A 174 -9.23 38.78 -6.04
C HIS A 174 -8.24 39.65 -5.26
N PRO A 175 -8.68 40.41 -4.24
CA PRO A 175 -7.79 41.17 -3.39
C PRO A 175 -6.82 40.24 -2.66
N GLN A 176 -5.52 40.45 -2.86
CA GLN A 176 -4.46 39.64 -2.26
C GLN A 176 -4.41 39.91 -0.76
N SER A 177 -4.85 38.95 0.06
CA SER A 177 -4.57 38.98 1.50
C SER A 177 -3.12 38.55 1.71
N GLN A 178 -2.23 39.54 1.82
CA GLN A 178 -0.83 39.34 2.19
C GLN A 178 -0.78 38.97 3.69
N GLU A 179 -0.87 37.70 4.03
CA GLU A 179 -0.43 37.20 5.33
C GLU A 179 0.45 35.96 5.12
N GLU A 180 1.76 36.14 5.24
CA GLU A 180 2.67 35.04 5.49
C GLU A 180 2.34 34.46 6.88
N ARG A 181 1.72 33.29 6.92
CA ARG A 181 1.68 32.48 8.14
C ARG A 181 2.45 31.19 7.96
N ALA A 182 3.47 31.07 8.79
CA ALA A 182 4.16 29.85 9.13
C ALA A 182 3.14 28.72 9.34
N SER A 183 3.23 27.70 8.49
CA SER A 183 2.54 26.43 8.67
C SER A 183 2.79 25.93 10.08
N LYS A 184 1.74 25.91 10.91
CA LYS A 184 1.75 25.18 12.18
C LYS A 184 2.07 23.73 11.86
N VAL A 185 3.30 23.33 12.19
CA VAL A 185 3.74 21.94 12.18
C VAL A 185 3.06 21.26 13.37
N ASP A 186 1.81 20.83 13.19
CA ASP A 186 1.32 19.68 13.95
C ASP A 186 2.22 18.49 13.59
N GLY A 187 2.50 17.62 14.57
CA GLY A 187 3.47 16.52 14.46
C GLY A 187 3.29 15.62 13.22
N PRO A 188 4.22 14.67 12.96
CA PRO A 188 4.48 14.11 11.63
C PRO A 188 3.39 13.16 11.13
N ARG A 189 2.16 13.64 10.97
CA ARG A 189 1.16 13.02 10.10
C ARG A 189 1.56 13.41 8.69
N ARG A 190 2.12 12.43 7.97
CA ARG A 190 2.56 12.61 6.60
C ARG A 190 1.32 12.73 5.73
N ALA A 191 0.92 13.95 5.41
CA ALA A 191 -0.07 14.18 4.38
C ALA A 191 0.51 13.74 3.03
N VAL A 192 -0.35 13.20 2.17
CA VAL A 192 -0.04 12.91 0.78
C VAL A 192 -1.11 13.52 -0.11
N TYR A 193 -0.71 13.81 -1.35
CA TYR A 193 -1.54 14.50 -2.31
C TYR A 193 -1.81 13.58 -3.50
N LEU A 194 -3.07 13.29 -3.74
CA LEU A 194 -3.53 12.51 -4.88
C LEU A 194 -3.83 13.44 -6.04
N ALA A 195 -3.26 13.15 -7.21
CA ALA A 195 -3.64 13.78 -8.47
C ALA A 195 -4.75 12.95 -9.11
N VAL A 196 -5.90 13.57 -9.38
CA VAL A 196 -7.12 12.89 -9.79
C VAL A 196 -7.64 13.49 -11.08
N ARG A 197 -8.05 12.64 -12.02
CA ARG A 197 -8.90 13.00 -13.15
C ARG A 197 -10.26 12.34 -12.98
N GLU A 198 -11.31 13.13 -12.90
CA GLU A 198 -12.67 12.67 -12.71
C GLU A 198 -13.56 13.08 -13.88
N ASP A 199 -14.39 12.16 -14.36
CA ASP A 199 -15.49 12.42 -15.27
C ASP A 199 -16.82 12.01 -14.64
N VAL A 200 -17.92 12.14 -15.39
CA VAL A 200 -19.28 11.88 -14.87
C VAL A 200 -19.49 10.42 -14.41
N ARG A 201 -18.73 9.48 -14.97
CA ARG A 201 -18.90 8.03 -14.80
C ARG A 201 -17.72 7.36 -14.13
N SER A 202 -16.54 7.96 -14.17
CA SER A 202 -15.29 7.34 -13.74
C SER A 202 -14.35 8.35 -13.09
N ALA A 203 -13.52 7.86 -12.17
CA ALA A 203 -12.37 8.58 -11.65
C ALA A 203 -11.11 7.76 -11.95
N SER A 204 -10.02 8.47 -12.27
CA SER A 204 -8.72 7.92 -12.59
C SER A 204 -7.67 8.61 -11.74
N TRP A 205 -6.91 7.81 -11.00
CA TRP A 205 -5.83 8.28 -10.15
C TRP A 205 -4.55 8.42 -10.99
N ILE A 206 -4.05 9.64 -11.13
CA ILE A 206 -2.81 9.93 -11.89
C ILE A 206 -1.58 9.53 -11.08
N GLY A 207 -1.65 9.66 -9.75
CA GLY A 207 -0.62 9.21 -8.83
C GLY A 207 -0.76 9.79 -7.43
N VAL A 208 0.09 9.30 -6.52
CA VAL A 208 0.22 9.77 -5.13
C VAL A 208 1.55 10.52 -5.01
N TYR A 209 1.53 11.70 -4.41
CA TYR A 209 2.67 12.61 -4.33
C TYR A 209 2.90 13.09 -2.90
N GLU A 210 4.17 13.36 -2.58
CA GLU A 210 4.55 13.92 -1.27
C GLU A 210 4.25 15.42 -1.14
N ASP A 211 4.13 16.14 -2.26
CA ASP A 211 3.99 17.59 -2.31
C ASP A 211 2.78 17.98 -3.17
N LYS A 212 1.96 18.90 -2.66
CA LYS A 212 0.79 19.46 -3.35
C LYS A 212 1.16 20.04 -4.72
N SER A 213 2.33 20.67 -4.82
CA SER A 213 2.84 21.28 -6.05
C SER A 213 3.21 20.25 -7.11
N LEU A 214 3.64 19.05 -6.69
CA LEU A 214 3.93 17.93 -7.58
C LEU A 214 2.64 17.30 -8.09
N ALA A 215 1.68 17.03 -7.18
CA ALA A 215 0.37 16.50 -7.57
C ALA A 215 -0.33 17.44 -8.56
N TRP A 216 -0.29 18.74 -8.30
CA TRP A 216 -0.87 19.73 -9.20
C TRP A 216 -0.16 19.78 -10.55
N GLY A 217 1.18 19.72 -10.57
CA GLY A 217 1.95 19.60 -11.80
C GLY A 217 1.59 18.36 -12.62
N ALA A 218 1.32 17.23 -11.97
CA ALA A 218 0.86 16.02 -12.64
C ALA A 218 -0.55 16.16 -13.24
N CYS A 219 -1.48 16.79 -12.52
CA CYS A 219 -2.81 17.14 -13.04
C CYS A 219 -2.72 18.01 -14.29
N LEU A 220 -1.90 19.06 -14.26
CA LEU A 220 -1.72 19.97 -15.39
C LEU A 220 -1.02 19.28 -16.57
N LYS A 221 -0.09 18.37 -16.30
CA LYS A 221 0.54 17.54 -17.33
C LYS A 221 -0.48 16.63 -18.02
N ASP A 222 -1.31 15.91 -17.26
CA ASP A 222 -2.35 15.04 -17.84
C ASP A 222 -3.39 15.86 -18.64
N LYS A 223 -3.79 17.01 -18.12
CA LYS A 223 -4.64 17.97 -18.85
C LYS A 223 -3.99 18.41 -20.16
N ALA A 224 -2.72 18.82 -20.13
CA ALA A 224 -2.01 19.30 -21.33
C ALA A 224 -1.93 18.21 -22.42
N MET A 225 -1.76 16.95 -22.04
CA MET A 225 -1.82 15.82 -22.98
C MET A 225 -3.19 15.75 -23.70
N CYS A 226 -4.28 16.03 -23.00
CA CYS A 226 -5.62 16.09 -23.60
C CYS A 226 -5.80 17.31 -24.51
N THR A 227 -5.23 18.47 -24.14
CA THR A 227 -5.24 19.68 -24.98
C THR A 227 -4.49 19.46 -26.30
N VAL A 228 -3.31 18.83 -26.24
CA VAL A 228 -2.49 18.50 -27.43
C VAL A 228 -3.23 17.53 -28.35
N ALA A 229 -4.04 16.62 -27.80
CA ALA A 229 -4.92 15.75 -28.58
C ALA A 229 -6.14 16.47 -29.19
N HIS A 230 -6.25 17.79 -29.04
CA HIS A 230 -7.38 18.63 -29.51
C HIS A 230 -8.76 18.18 -29.01
N THR A 231 -8.82 17.48 -27.88
CA THR A 231 -10.09 16.99 -27.33
C THR A 231 -10.72 17.99 -26.35
N LEU A 232 -9.96 18.97 -25.85
CA LEU A 232 -10.38 19.92 -24.81
C LEU A 232 -10.93 21.23 -25.41
N SER A 233 -12.17 21.59 -25.06
CA SER A 233 -12.90 22.70 -25.72
C SER A 233 -13.31 23.87 -24.83
N LYS A 234 -13.18 23.76 -23.49
CA LYS A 234 -13.45 24.83 -22.50
C LYS A 234 -12.66 24.55 -21.23
N GLU A 235 -12.16 25.59 -20.56
CA GLU A 235 -11.39 25.45 -19.32
C GLU A 235 -11.90 26.42 -18.26
N VAL A 236 -12.01 25.94 -17.02
CA VAL A 236 -12.31 26.74 -15.84
C VAL A 236 -11.37 26.29 -14.74
N THR A 237 -10.57 27.21 -14.20
CA THR A 237 -9.68 26.95 -13.08
C THR A 237 -10.28 27.53 -11.81
N ASN A 238 -10.35 26.70 -10.77
CA ASN A 238 -10.93 27.07 -9.49
C ASN A 238 -10.15 26.46 -8.32
N ILE A 239 -10.40 26.96 -7.13
CA ILE A 239 -9.93 26.35 -5.88
C ILE A 239 -11.12 25.61 -5.27
N GLY A 240 -10.94 24.31 -5.04
CA GLY A 240 -11.91 23.41 -4.43
C GLY A 240 -11.81 23.39 -2.91
N ASP A 241 -12.39 22.34 -2.33
CA ASP A 241 -12.41 22.15 -0.89
C ASP A 241 -10.99 22.07 -0.33
N LYS A 242 -10.82 22.53 0.92
CA LYS A 242 -9.52 22.55 1.62
C LYS A 242 -8.39 23.26 0.85
N ASN A 243 -8.72 24.28 0.08
CA ASN A 243 -7.76 25.05 -0.71
C ASN A 243 -7.01 24.18 -1.75
N MET A 244 -7.65 23.13 -2.29
CA MET A 244 -7.02 22.27 -3.31
C MET A 244 -7.28 22.79 -4.73
N PRO A 245 -6.25 22.87 -5.59
CA PRO A 245 -6.43 23.34 -6.96
C PRO A 245 -7.22 22.34 -7.79
N GLN A 246 -8.11 22.88 -8.62
CA GLN A 246 -8.87 22.12 -9.61
C GLN A 246 -8.98 22.89 -10.92
N VAL A 247 -9.06 22.14 -12.01
CA VAL A 247 -9.36 22.65 -13.34
C VAL A 247 -10.35 21.73 -14.00
N SER A 248 -11.44 22.29 -14.51
CA SER A 248 -12.47 21.56 -15.24
C SER A 248 -12.44 21.93 -16.70
N GLY A 249 -12.75 20.98 -17.57
CA GLY A 249 -12.99 21.26 -18.98
C GLY A 249 -13.86 20.23 -19.68
N ARG A 250 -14.15 20.46 -20.96
CA ARG A 250 -14.98 19.56 -21.77
C ARG A 250 -14.12 18.79 -22.77
N LEU A 251 -14.07 17.47 -22.61
CA LEU A 251 -13.41 16.54 -23.52
C LEU A 251 -14.41 15.94 -24.52
N GLY A 252 -14.03 15.89 -25.79
CA GLY A 252 -14.79 15.19 -26.84
C GLY A 252 -15.02 13.71 -26.48
N GLY A 253 -16.26 13.25 -26.52
CA GLY A 253 -16.63 11.87 -26.18
C GLY A 253 -16.81 11.57 -24.68
N LEU A 254 -16.07 12.25 -23.78
CA LEU A 254 -16.11 12.00 -22.33
C LEU A 254 -16.97 13.01 -21.55
N GLY A 255 -17.32 14.15 -22.15
CA GLY A 255 -18.13 15.18 -21.48
C GLY A 255 -17.28 16.09 -20.60
N ARG A 256 -17.78 16.44 -19.41
CA ARG A 256 -17.05 17.30 -18.47
C ARG A 256 -16.07 16.45 -17.68
N VAL A 257 -14.82 16.89 -17.66
CA VAL A 257 -13.71 16.25 -16.93
C VAL A 257 -13.06 17.28 -16.02
N THR A 258 -12.70 16.86 -14.82
CA THR A 258 -12.07 17.68 -13.79
C THR A 258 -10.75 17.05 -13.39
N TRP A 259 -9.68 17.84 -13.43
CA TRP A 259 -8.40 17.50 -12.82
C TRP A 259 -8.31 18.22 -11.48
N MET A 260 -8.08 17.48 -10.41
CA MET A 260 -8.05 18.03 -9.06
C MET A 260 -6.97 17.38 -8.21
N THR A 261 -6.52 18.10 -7.19
CA THR A 261 -5.67 17.53 -6.14
C THR A 261 -6.52 17.22 -4.92
N GLN A 262 -6.26 16.11 -4.24
CA GLN A 262 -6.91 15.75 -2.99
C GLN A 262 -5.87 15.45 -1.93
N GLU A 263 -6.07 15.98 -0.71
CA GLU A 263 -5.17 15.74 0.42
C GLU A 263 -5.70 14.62 1.30
N TYR A 264 -4.84 13.65 1.59
CA TYR A 264 -5.11 12.54 2.49
C TYR A 264 -4.06 12.46 3.59
N GLN A 265 -4.50 12.23 4.82
CA GLN A 265 -3.62 11.95 5.94
C GLN A 265 -3.33 10.45 5.97
N VAL A 266 -2.06 10.05 5.93
CA VAL A 266 -1.68 8.64 6.00
C VAL A 266 -2.08 8.06 7.36
N ASP A 267 -2.79 6.93 7.33
CA ASP A 267 -3.41 6.28 8.50
C ASP A 267 -4.36 7.19 9.29
N GLY A 268 -4.85 8.26 8.64
CA GLY A 268 -5.83 9.18 9.21
C GLY A 268 -7.24 8.58 9.24
N PRO A 269 -8.18 9.24 9.95
CA PRO A 269 -9.59 8.91 9.81
C PRO A 269 -10.00 9.05 8.34
N GLY A 270 -10.63 8.01 7.79
CA GLY A 270 -11.14 7.98 6.42
C GLY A 270 -12.09 9.15 6.15
N HIS A 271 -12.16 9.57 4.89
CA HIS A 271 -12.82 10.80 4.49
C HIS A 271 -14.32 10.70 4.22
#